data_AF-A0A7S0EZS7-F1
#
_entry.id   AF-A0A7S0EZS7-F1
#
_cell.length_a   1.000
_cell.length_b   1.000
_cell.length_c   1.000
_cell.angle_alpha   90.00
_cell.angle_beta   90.00
_cell.angle_gamma   90.00
#
_symmetry.space_group_name_H-M   'P 1'
#
loop_
_entity.id
_entity.type
_entity.pdbx_description
1 polymer ?
#
loop_
_entity_poly.entity_id
_entity_poly.type
_entity_poly.pdbx_seq_one_letter_code
_entity_poly.pdbx_strand_id
1 'polypeptide(L)'
;EGGDAGGAEEKVKRVAKLSVYRQEKKSADGELIQDKGWKTIGKGQLRLLCSDGVHFLDFRPEVSESSAAGDADPGETMAGKARFGRSVLSARLTKDTKFDVTKRSMQTNLASRDAAGTTVYARYNVQLESDAVAAEVAAQMRACLPSE
;
A
#
# COMPACT_ATOMS: atom_id res chain seq x y z
N GLU A 1 -20.83 22.88 -19.36
CA GLU A 1 -19.55 22.20 -19.08
C GLU A 1 -19.03 22.67 -17.73
N GLY A 2 -18.87 21.77 -16.78
CA GLY A 2 -18.33 22.05 -15.45
C GLY A 2 -17.70 20.77 -14.92
N GLY A 3 -16.37 20.72 -14.94
CA GLY A 3 -15.58 19.53 -14.67
C GLY A 3 -15.62 19.16 -13.19
N ASP A 4 -16.25 18.03 -12.90
CA ASP A 4 -16.14 17.35 -11.62
C ASP A 4 -14.81 16.57 -11.62
N ALA A 5 -13.76 17.19 -11.08
CA ALA A 5 -12.54 16.49 -10.73
C ALA A 5 -12.78 15.78 -9.39
N GLY A 6 -13.57 14.71 -9.41
CA GLY A 6 -13.80 13.79 -8.29
C GLY A 6 -12.51 13.07 -7.90
N GLY A 7 -11.57 13.79 -7.30
CA GLY A 7 -10.35 13.25 -6.74
C GLY A 7 -10.65 12.58 -5.41
N ALA A 8 -10.31 11.29 -5.27
CA ALA A 8 -10.59 10.56 -4.04
C ALA A 8 -9.95 11.22 -2.81
N GLU A 9 -10.74 11.47 -1.75
CA GLU A 9 -10.26 12.12 -0.53
C GLU A 9 -9.30 11.21 0.26
N GLU A 10 -8.15 11.76 0.65
CA GLU A 10 -7.16 11.07 1.46
C GLU A 10 -7.57 11.09 2.94
N LYS A 11 -8.03 9.96 3.48
CA LYS A 11 -8.48 9.83 4.87
C LYS A 11 -7.38 9.41 5.84
N VAL A 12 -6.37 8.67 5.36
CA VAL A 12 -5.21 8.25 6.16
C VAL A 12 -3.94 8.49 5.37
N LYS A 13 -2.92 9.02 6.04
CA LYS A 13 -1.56 9.15 5.53
C LYS A 13 -0.57 8.90 6.66
N ARG A 14 0.13 7.77 6.62
CA ARG A 14 1.09 7.35 7.67
C ARG A 14 2.30 6.64 7.06
N VAL A 15 3.40 6.64 7.79
CA VAL A 15 4.58 5.83 7.44
C VAL A 15 4.44 4.45 8.08
N ALA A 16 4.61 3.39 7.29
CA ALA A 16 4.48 2.01 7.74
C ALA A 16 5.55 1.12 7.09
N LYS A 17 5.79 -0.05 7.66
CA LYS A 17 6.52 -1.13 6.99
C LYS A 17 5.52 -2.12 6.42
N LEU A 18 5.67 -2.46 5.15
CA LEU A 18 4.81 -3.42 4.46
C LEU A 18 5.57 -4.72 4.20
N SER A 19 4.92 -5.83 4.54
CA SER A 19 5.32 -7.18 4.14
C SER A 19 4.12 -7.86 3.47
N VAL A 20 4.40 -8.77 2.55
CA VAL A 20 3.40 -9.56 1.82
C VAL A 20 3.65 -11.04 2.04
N TYR A 21 2.59 -11.80 2.30
CA TYR A 21 2.59 -13.24 2.45
C TYR A 21 1.78 -13.83 1.30
N ARG A 22 2.46 -14.68 0.53
CA ARG A 22 2.02 -15.30 -0.73
C ARG A 22 1.97 -14.34 -1.91
N GLN A 23 2.77 -14.68 -2.92
CA GLN A 23 2.56 -14.29 -4.30
C GLN A 23 2.38 -15.60 -5.08
N GLU A 24 1.30 -15.70 -5.84
CA GLU A 24 1.17 -16.72 -6.88
C GLU A 24 2.15 -16.33 -7.99
N LYS A 25 3.17 -17.16 -8.22
CA LYS A 25 4.13 -16.98 -9.33
C LYS A 25 4.06 -18.21 -10.22
N LYS A 26 4.23 -18.03 -11.53
CA LYS A 26 4.45 -19.17 -12.43
C LYS A 26 5.88 -19.67 -12.23
N SER A 27 6.07 -20.99 -12.14
CA SER A 27 7.39 -21.63 -12.17
C SER A 27 8.03 -21.46 -13.56
N ALA A 28 9.30 -21.86 -13.70
CA ALA A 28 9.97 -21.91 -15.00
C ALA A 28 9.23 -22.81 -16.01
N ASP A 29 8.49 -23.81 -15.50
CA ASP A 29 7.69 -24.77 -16.27
C ASP A 29 6.23 -24.32 -16.47
N GLY A 30 5.87 -23.09 -16.03
CA GLY A 30 4.55 -22.51 -16.22
C GLY A 30 3.49 -22.90 -15.18
N GLU A 31 3.83 -23.70 -14.17
CA GLU A 31 2.92 -24.09 -13.10
C GLU A 31 2.71 -22.97 -12.09
N LEU A 32 1.48 -22.80 -11.59
CA LEU A 32 1.21 -21.87 -10.50
C LEU A 32 1.78 -22.42 -9.19
N ILE A 33 2.85 -21.77 -8.69
CA ILE A 33 3.46 -22.10 -7.40
C ILE A 33 3.12 -21.02 -6.37
N GLN A 34 2.68 -21.48 -5.19
CA GLN A 34 2.43 -20.62 -4.04
C GLN A 34 3.70 -20.48 -3.21
N ASP A 35 4.35 -19.33 -3.29
CA ASP A 35 5.53 -19.05 -2.47
C ASP A 35 5.09 -18.75 -1.03
N LYS A 36 5.49 -19.61 -0.07
CA LYS A 36 5.11 -19.48 1.35
C LYS A 36 6.22 -18.75 2.11
N GLY A 37 5.89 -17.60 2.68
CA GLY A 37 6.82 -16.80 3.50
C GLY A 37 6.48 -15.32 3.44
N TRP A 38 6.75 -14.59 4.52
CA TRP A 38 6.62 -13.13 4.53
C TRP A 38 7.79 -12.53 3.76
N LYS A 39 7.50 -11.82 2.67
CA LYS A 39 8.47 -11.01 1.94
C LYS A 39 8.29 -9.56 2.31
N THR A 40 9.36 -8.92 2.77
CA THR A 40 9.33 -7.49 3.08
C THR A 40 9.34 -6.69 1.78
N ILE A 41 8.36 -5.80 1.62
CA ILE A 41 8.32 -4.82 0.52
C ILE A 41 9.16 -3.60 0.89
N GLY A 42 9.09 -3.15 2.14
CA GLY A 42 9.92 -2.06 2.65
C GLY A 42 9.18 -1.13 3.59
N LYS A 43 9.82 -0.01 3.94
CA LYS A 43 9.20 1.12 4.63
C LYS A 43 8.64 2.09 3.60
N GLY A 44 7.51 2.73 3.88
CA GLY A 44 6.87 3.62 2.92
C GLY A 44 5.64 4.32 3.49
N GLN A 45 4.96 5.06 2.64
CA GLN A 45 3.73 5.76 2.95
C GLN A 45 2.53 4.87 2.66
N LEU A 46 1.75 4.57 3.69
CA LEU A 46 0.41 3.99 3.61
C LEU A 46 -0.61 5.10 3.47
N ARG A 47 -1.52 4.96 2.51
CA ARG A 47 -2.61 5.91 2.27
C ARG A 47 -3.93 5.17 2.14
N LEU A 48 -4.96 5.75 2.72
CA LEU A 48 -6.34 5.32 2.55
C LEU A 48 -7.08 6.40 1.77
N LEU A 49 -7.58 6.06 0.59
CA LEU A 49 -8.31 6.96 -0.28
C LEU A 49 -9.78 6.53 -0.26
N CYS A 50 -10.69 7.41 0.17
CA CYS A 50 -12.11 7.11 0.27
C CYS A 50 -12.90 8.29 -0.32
N SER A 51 -13.62 8.03 -1.40
CA SER A 51 -14.57 8.96 -2.02
C SER A 51 -15.61 8.18 -2.78
N ASP A 52 -16.83 8.68 -2.87
CA ASP A 52 -18.01 8.09 -3.51
C ASP A 52 -17.71 6.95 -4.53
N GLY A 53 -17.79 5.70 -4.05
CA GLY A 53 -17.61 4.48 -4.87
C GLY A 53 -16.18 3.99 -5.09
N VAL A 54 -15.18 4.76 -4.64
CA VAL A 54 -13.73 4.59 -4.87
C VAL A 54 -13.02 4.54 -3.51
N HIS A 55 -12.79 3.31 -3.02
CA HIS A 55 -12.13 3.04 -1.73
C HIS A 55 -10.87 2.23 -1.98
N PHE A 56 -9.70 2.80 -1.74
CA PHE A 56 -8.41 2.17 -2.03
C PHE A 56 -7.46 2.21 -0.85
N LEU A 57 -6.74 1.10 -0.67
CA LEU A 57 -5.52 1.06 0.10
C LEU A 57 -4.33 1.21 -0.85
N ASP A 58 -3.54 2.26 -0.66
CA ASP A 58 -2.34 2.57 -1.44
C ASP A 58 -1.10 2.48 -0.55
N PHE A 59 -0.02 1.90 -1.04
CA PHE A 59 1.28 1.95 -0.37
C PHE A 59 2.38 2.30 -1.37
N ARG A 60 3.17 3.31 -1.00
CA ARG A 60 4.30 3.80 -1.79
C ARG A 60 5.59 3.65 -0.98
N PRO A 61 6.58 2.86 -1.44
CA PRO A 61 7.81 2.66 -0.71
C PRO A 61 8.60 3.97 -0.63
N GLU A 62 9.33 4.15 0.47
CA GLU A 62 10.32 5.21 0.63
C GLU A 62 11.47 4.96 -0.35
N VAL A 63 11.85 5.97 -1.13
CA VAL A 63 12.95 5.88 -2.09
C VAL A 63 14.17 6.56 -1.46
N SER A 64 15.23 5.79 -1.24
CA SER A 64 16.54 6.35 -0.88
C SER A 64 17.18 6.99 -2.12
N GLU A 65 17.82 8.15 -1.98
CA GLU A 65 18.45 8.88 -3.10
C GLU A 65 19.62 8.14 -3.78
N SER A 66 20.05 7.00 -3.23
CA SER A 66 21.16 6.21 -3.77
C SER A 66 20.73 5.28 -4.90
N SER A 67 20.26 5.81 -6.04
CA SER A 67 20.31 5.21 -7.38
C SER A 67 19.73 6.17 -8.45
N ALA A 68 20.18 7.42 -8.47
CA ALA A 68 20.26 8.14 -9.74
C ALA A 68 21.72 8.03 -10.17
N ALA A 69 21.98 7.21 -11.20
CA ALA A 69 23.22 7.33 -11.95
C ALA A 69 23.35 8.78 -12.41
N GLY A 70 24.57 9.31 -12.31
CA GLY A 70 24.87 10.74 -12.30
C GLY A 70 24.44 11.53 -13.54
N ASP A 71 24.73 12.82 -13.42
CA ASP A 71 24.50 13.92 -14.36
C ASP A 71 23.15 14.64 -14.23
N ALA A 72 23.10 15.65 -13.34
CA ALA A 72 22.55 16.99 -13.63
C ALA A 72 22.54 17.92 -12.38
N ASP A 73 23.20 19.08 -12.55
CA ASP A 73 23.08 20.40 -11.89
C ASP A 73 23.06 20.60 -10.36
N PRO A 74 23.93 21.48 -9.80
CA PRO A 74 23.91 21.91 -8.41
C PRO A 74 22.89 23.05 -8.22
N GLY A 75 21.61 22.72 -8.22
CA GLY A 75 20.53 23.67 -7.96
C GLY A 75 19.55 23.15 -6.93
N GLU A 76 19.64 23.66 -5.70
CA GLU A 76 18.72 23.45 -4.58
C GLU A 76 18.52 21.99 -4.10
N THR A 77 19.42 21.57 -3.22
CA THR A 77 19.22 20.43 -2.33
C THR A 77 18.04 20.71 -1.37
N MET A 78 16.83 20.36 -1.80
CA MET A 78 15.71 20.03 -0.91
C MET A 78 16.00 18.70 -0.18
N ALA A 79 17.08 18.69 0.60
CA ALA A 79 17.46 17.59 1.46
C ALA A 79 16.52 17.54 2.67
N GLY A 80 15.87 16.39 2.88
CA GLY A 80 15.18 16.10 4.15
C GLY A 80 13.69 15.75 4.08
N LYS A 81 13.04 15.79 2.91
CA LYS A 81 11.67 15.24 2.77
C LYS A 81 11.75 13.84 2.18
N ALA A 82 11.24 12.84 2.92
CA ALA A 82 11.11 11.47 2.43
C ALA A 82 10.38 11.46 1.08
N ARG A 83 11.05 10.96 0.04
CA ARG A 83 10.45 10.77 -1.29
C ARG A 83 9.80 9.40 -1.33
N PHE A 84 8.57 9.33 -1.82
CA PHE A 84 7.84 8.07 -1.96
C PHE A 84 7.72 7.72 -3.45
N GLY A 85 8.02 6.47 -3.78
CA GLY A 85 8.07 5.98 -5.15
C GLY A 85 6.68 5.68 -5.72
N ARG A 86 6.68 4.91 -6.82
CA ARG A 86 5.44 4.39 -7.41
C ARG A 86 4.70 3.49 -6.41
N SER A 87 3.37 3.48 -6.48
CA SER A 87 2.57 2.53 -5.72
C SER A 87 2.95 1.08 -6.04
N VAL A 88 3.22 0.30 -4.99
CA VAL A 88 3.52 -1.15 -5.08
C VAL A 88 2.40 -2.00 -4.49
N LEU A 89 1.42 -1.36 -3.85
CA LEU A 89 0.14 -1.92 -3.47
C LEU A 89 -0.91 -0.85 -3.76
N SER A 90 -1.80 -1.16 -4.68
CA SER A 90 -3.04 -0.42 -4.89
C SER A 90 -4.16 -1.44 -4.98
N ALA A 91 -5.01 -1.47 -3.97
CA ALA A 91 -6.09 -2.44 -3.86
C ALA A 91 -7.41 -1.75 -3.54
N ARG A 92 -8.45 -2.12 -4.28
CA ARG A 92 -9.81 -1.67 -3.99
C ARG A 92 -10.30 -2.39 -2.74
N LEU A 93 -10.86 -1.63 -1.80
CA LEU A 93 -11.53 -2.14 -0.62
C LEU A 93 -12.98 -2.50 -0.96
N THR A 94 -13.43 -3.63 -0.42
CA THR A 94 -14.82 -4.11 -0.50
C THR A 94 -15.44 -4.12 0.89
N LYS A 95 -16.77 -4.16 0.98
CA LYS A 95 -17.48 -4.25 2.27
C LYS A 95 -17.04 -5.45 3.13
N ASP A 96 -16.59 -6.51 2.47
CA ASP A 96 -16.14 -7.75 3.10
C ASP A 96 -14.65 -7.75 3.48
N THR A 97 -13.93 -6.66 3.19
CA THR A 97 -12.50 -6.57 3.50
C THR A 97 -12.28 -6.56 5.02
N LYS A 98 -11.49 -7.50 5.51
CA LYS A 98 -11.19 -7.65 6.94
C LYS A 98 -9.81 -7.10 7.27
N PHE A 99 -9.71 -6.44 8.42
CA PHE A 99 -8.46 -5.95 9.00
C PHE A 99 -8.28 -6.57 10.38
N ASP A 100 -7.34 -7.50 10.49
CA ASP A 100 -6.97 -8.17 11.73
C ASP A 100 -5.82 -7.40 12.38
N VAL A 101 -6.04 -6.82 13.55
CA VAL A 101 -5.03 -6.03 14.26
C VAL A 101 -4.53 -6.80 15.47
N THR A 102 -3.24 -7.06 15.51
CA THR A 102 -2.54 -7.68 16.63
C THR A 102 -1.32 -6.83 16.98
N LYS A 103 -1.39 -6.12 18.10
CA LYS A 103 -0.38 -5.11 18.50
C LYS A 103 -0.18 -4.10 17.35
N ARG A 104 1.05 -3.68 17.10
CA ARG A 104 1.47 -2.82 15.97
C ARG A 104 1.30 -3.43 14.57
N SER A 105 0.69 -4.60 14.42
CA SER A 105 0.58 -5.30 13.14
C SER A 105 -0.88 -5.35 12.69
N MET A 106 -1.14 -4.90 11.48
CA MET A 106 -2.44 -5.04 10.83
C MET A 106 -2.30 -5.94 9.61
N GLN A 107 -3.10 -7.01 9.57
CA GLN A 107 -3.15 -7.95 8.48
C GLN A 107 -4.45 -7.83 7.70
N THR A 108 -4.37 -7.99 6.38
CA THR A 108 -5.54 -7.98 5.50
C THR A 108 -5.27 -8.80 4.24
N ASN A 109 -6.30 -9.40 3.65
CA ASN A 109 -6.17 -10.12 2.38
C ASN A 109 -6.80 -9.26 1.29
N LEU A 110 -6.06 -8.97 0.23
CA LEU A 110 -6.48 -8.04 -0.81
C LEU A 110 -6.18 -8.61 -2.20
N ALA A 111 -7.13 -8.41 -3.12
CA ALA A 111 -6.86 -8.48 -4.54
C ALA A 111 -6.28 -7.13 -4.98
N SER A 112 -5.03 -7.14 -5.43
CA SER A 112 -4.29 -5.96 -5.87
C SER A 112 -3.80 -6.16 -7.30
N ARG A 113 -3.21 -5.13 -7.90
CA ARG A 113 -2.39 -5.28 -9.10
C ARG A 113 -0.92 -5.10 -8.77
N ASP A 114 -0.07 -5.99 -9.27
CA ASP A 114 1.38 -5.82 -9.18
C ASP A 114 1.89 -4.72 -10.14
N ALA A 115 3.21 -4.47 -10.13
CA ALA A 115 3.83 -3.46 -10.99
C ALA A 115 3.62 -3.71 -12.50
N ALA A 116 3.40 -4.97 -12.89
CA ALA A 116 3.14 -5.42 -14.26
C ALA A 116 1.64 -5.35 -14.64
N GLY A 117 0.77 -4.99 -13.69
CA GLY A 117 -0.68 -4.90 -13.90
C GLY A 117 -1.43 -6.23 -13.73
N THR A 118 -0.75 -7.30 -13.31
CA THR A 118 -1.37 -8.60 -13.07
C THR A 118 -2.15 -8.57 -11.76
N THR A 119 -3.37 -9.12 -11.76
CA THR A 119 -4.14 -9.29 -10.52
C THR A 119 -3.46 -10.31 -9.63
N VAL A 120 -3.13 -9.90 -8.40
CA VAL A 120 -2.52 -10.75 -7.38
C VAL A 120 -3.39 -10.74 -6.14
N TYR A 121 -3.71 -11.93 -5.64
CA TYR A 121 -4.33 -12.09 -4.33
C TYR A 121 -3.24 -12.38 -3.30
N ALA A 122 -3.11 -11.51 -2.30
CA ALA A 122 -2.07 -11.63 -1.29
C ALA A 122 -2.56 -11.24 0.09
N ARG A 123 -1.91 -11.80 1.11
CA ARG A 123 -2.07 -11.34 2.49
C ARG A 123 -1.01 -10.29 2.77
N TYR A 124 -1.42 -9.10 3.14
CA TYR A 124 -0.53 -8.03 3.54
C TYR A 124 -0.41 -7.97 5.06
N ASN A 125 0.78 -7.64 5.54
CA ASN A 125 1.03 -7.28 6.93
C ASN A 125 1.66 -5.90 6.96
N VAL A 126 0.90 -4.95 7.50
CA VAL A 126 1.29 -3.57 7.71
C VAL A 126 1.74 -3.43 9.15
N GLN A 127 3.03 -3.16 9.34
CA GLN A 127 3.59 -2.89 10.64
C GLN A 127 3.68 -1.37 10.85
N LEU A 128 2.97 -0.92 11.87
CA LEU A 128 2.81 0.49 12.25
C LEU A 128 3.74 0.83 13.42
N GLU A 129 3.84 2.12 13.75
CA GLU A 129 4.78 2.61 14.75
C GLU A 129 4.43 2.19 16.19
N SER A 130 3.14 2.08 16.50
CA SER A 130 2.64 1.73 17.82
C SER A 130 1.29 1.00 17.75
N ASP A 131 0.93 0.34 18.85
CA ASP A 131 -0.36 -0.36 19.00
C ASP A 131 -1.54 0.62 18.93
N ALA A 132 -1.39 1.83 19.49
CA ALA A 132 -2.40 2.89 19.43
C ALA A 132 -2.63 3.36 17.98
N VAL A 133 -1.55 3.57 17.22
CA VAL A 133 -1.64 3.95 15.80
C VAL A 133 -2.25 2.81 14.97
N ALA A 134 -1.94 1.55 15.30
CA ALA A 134 -2.56 0.41 14.63
C ALA A 134 -4.08 0.33 14.87
N ALA A 135 -4.53 0.62 16.09
CA ALA A 135 -5.95 0.70 16.41
C ALA A 135 -6.65 1.86 15.67
N GLU A 136 -6.05 3.05 15.66
CA GLU A 136 -6.58 4.24 14.94
C GLU A 136 -6.75 3.97 13.44
N VAL A 137 -5.68 3.48 12.80
CA VAL A 137 -5.68 3.20 11.35
C VAL A 137 -6.73 2.15 11.00
N ALA A 138 -6.86 1.08 11.80
CA ALA A 138 -7.85 0.05 11.54
C ALA A 138 -9.29 0.54 11.74
N ALA A 139 -9.54 1.42 12.71
CA ALA A 139 -10.85 2.05 12.89
C ALA A 139 -11.21 2.91 11.68
N GLN A 140 -10.28 3.73 11.19
CA GLN A 140 -10.45 4.55 9.99
C GLN A 140 -10.68 3.69 8.75
N MET A 141 -9.92 2.60 8.59
CA MET A 141 -10.10 1.67 7.47
C MET A 141 -11.46 0.99 7.46
N ARG A 142 -11.96 0.54 8.62
CA ARG A 142 -13.29 -0.05 8.74
C ARG A 142 -14.40 0.96 8.44
N ALA A 143 -14.25 2.19 8.92
CA ALA A 143 -15.20 3.28 8.62
C ALA A 143 -15.20 3.69 7.13
N CYS A 144 -14.11 3.41 6.44
CA CYS A 144 -13.92 3.68 5.01
C CYS A 144 -14.30 2.53 4.09
N LEU A 145 -14.79 1.39 4.61
CA LEU A 145 -15.27 0.33 3.74
C LEU A 145 -16.56 0.77 3.03
N PRO A 146 -16.75 0.42 1.74
CA PRO A 146 -18.00 0.71 1.07
C PRO A 146 -19.16 -0.01 1.77
N SER A 147 -20.32 0.63 1.82
CA SER A 147 -21.49 0.14 2.54
C SER A 147 -22.31 -0.89 1.74
N GLU A 148 -22.17 -0.93 0.42
CA GLU A 148 -22.94 -1.76 -0.52
C GLU A 148 -22.07 -2.68 -1.37
#